data_AF-A0A1J9RAF7-F1
#
_entry.id   AF-A0A1J9RAF7-F1
#
_cell.length_a   1.000
_cell.length_b   1.000
_cell.length_c   1.000
_cell.angle_alpha   90.00
_cell.angle_beta   90.00
_cell.angle_gamma   90.00
#
_symmetry.space_group_name_H-M   'P 1'
#
loop_
_entity.id
_entity.type
_entity.pdbx_description
1 polymer ?
#
loop_
_entity_poly.entity_id
_entity_poly.type
_entity_poly.pdbx_seq_one_letter_code
_entity_poly.pdbx_strand_id
1 'polypeptide(L)'
;MFGQSNHARTSLSSSVGDFALSVSAGWTAASLYARRSFKFIIAFVSLFLLLACFALFFRPPTFRRPLSPFANSQGNHTPAPLATENITDNRHHLAVTPTATPSLSLIPPPTPPSSSLTPQPPKPSSSKPTNFKIVAVIFYGRPDRVEILDCYLKRNLVANGGWLDEVSWAPNTENQADLDWLDRLVPTSPSYKRIPVERQAKGYAKIWDRTVTDADTLYIKIDDDIIFIDDNAIPKLVSLKLEHDHSFLVSANVVNGAPLPYHHHRAGAIRPYLPELVPPNNNSNNNITNNTAYSNVTSLRQPTWRASQLPYWEGPDDFEFPLEVGNAPYANHRWLPVHSEGRTAIYRTPIQHALCSPWAENRGKWSLAAQQHFSFLESLERNATDVYDFARRGVWDMGFERISINFIAFWGRDVINHLPLVDDEGMLTKSIPKRLRRPVLVATGALAAHYAFASQVNDLKQTDILSRYRAYANDMICPGTLP
;
A
#
# COMPACT_ATOMS: atom_id res chain seq x y z
N MET A 1 -17.40 -7.03 -79.42
CA MET A 1 -18.71 -7.67 -79.65
C MET A 1 -18.45 -9.06 -80.21
N PHE A 2 -18.99 -10.12 -79.58
CA PHE A 2 -19.12 -11.53 -80.06
C PHE A 2 -17.89 -12.27 -80.66
N GLY A 3 -17.71 -13.59 -80.51
CA GLY A 3 -18.35 -14.54 -79.59
C GLY A 3 -18.56 -15.96 -80.15
N GLN A 4 -17.95 -16.98 -79.51
CA GLN A 4 -18.35 -18.42 -79.53
C GLN A 4 -18.21 -19.20 -80.88
N SER A 5 -18.17 -20.55 -80.96
CA SER A 5 -18.16 -21.64 -79.95
C SER A 5 -17.60 -23.00 -80.46
N ASN A 6 -16.92 -23.73 -79.56
CA ASN A 6 -16.81 -25.19 -79.31
C ASN A 6 -17.12 -26.28 -80.37
N HIS A 7 -16.32 -27.37 -80.36
CA HIS A 7 -16.79 -28.74 -80.04
C HIS A 7 -15.65 -29.70 -79.59
N ALA A 8 -15.99 -30.92 -79.13
CA ALA A 8 -15.12 -31.92 -78.46
C ALA A 8 -14.25 -32.77 -79.44
N ARG A 9 -13.42 -33.78 -79.10
CA ARG A 9 -13.27 -34.80 -78.00
C ARG A 9 -11.86 -35.49 -78.19
N THR A 10 -11.20 -36.37 -77.40
CA THR A 10 -11.36 -37.19 -76.15
C THR A 10 -9.96 -37.66 -75.66
N SER A 11 -9.79 -38.18 -74.43
CA SER A 11 -8.67 -39.10 -74.06
C SER A 11 -9.06 -40.09 -72.92
N LEU A 12 -8.17 -40.98 -72.48
CA LEU A 12 -8.47 -42.15 -71.61
C LEU A 12 -7.44 -42.33 -70.46
N SER A 13 -7.76 -43.21 -69.49
CA SER A 13 -6.88 -43.81 -68.46
C SER A 13 -6.53 -42.98 -67.21
N SER A 14 -7.25 -43.22 -66.11
CA SER A 14 -6.68 -43.26 -64.74
C SER A 14 -7.64 -43.95 -63.74
N SER A 15 -7.19 -45.03 -63.09
CA SER A 15 -7.95 -45.69 -61.99
C SER A 15 -7.08 -46.54 -61.05
N VAL A 16 -5.75 -46.34 -61.04
CA VAL A 16 -4.78 -47.15 -60.26
C VAL A 16 -4.13 -46.34 -59.12
N GLY A 17 -4.23 -44.99 -59.13
CA GLY A 17 -3.57 -44.13 -58.15
C GLY A 17 -4.20 -44.13 -56.75
N ASP A 18 -5.53 -44.09 -56.68
CA ASP A 18 -6.23 -43.70 -55.45
C ASP A 18 -6.17 -44.75 -54.33
N PHE A 19 -6.05 -46.03 -54.68
CA PHE A 19 -5.97 -47.12 -53.70
C PHE A 19 -4.62 -47.13 -52.95
N ALA A 20 -3.52 -46.74 -53.60
CA ALA A 20 -2.19 -46.69 -52.99
C ALA A 20 -2.04 -45.53 -52.00
N LEU A 21 -2.68 -44.39 -52.28
CA LEU A 21 -2.63 -43.20 -51.42
C LEU A 21 -3.36 -43.42 -50.09
N SER A 22 -4.52 -44.08 -50.10
CA SER A 22 -5.29 -44.39 -48.89
C SER A 22 -4.50 -45.23 -47.86
N VAL A 23 -3.80 -46.28 -48.32
CA VAL A 23 -3.08 -47.21 -47.42
C VAL A 23 -1.89 -46.52 -46.74
N SER A 24 -1.13 -45.68 -47.44
CA SER A 24 0.03 -44.98 -46.84
C SER A 24 -0.35 -43.92 -45.79
N ALA A 25 -1.52 -43.28 -45.94
CA ALA A 25 -2.05 -42.35 -44.95
C ALA A 25 -2.43 -43.05 -43.62
N GLY A 26 -3.01 -44.26 -43.69
CA GLY A 26 -3.37 -45.03 -42.49
C GLY A 26 -2.15 -45.41 -41.62
N TRP A 27 -1.07 -45.89 -42.25
CA TRP A 27 0.14 -46.33 -41.55
C TRP A 27 0.93 -45.17 -40.93
N THR A 28 0.94 -44.00 -41.57
CA THR A 28 1.60 -42.79 -41.03
C THR A 28 0.80 -42.19 -39.86
N ALA A 29 -0.53 -42.19 -39.91
CA ALA A 29 -1.37 -41.76 -38.79
C ALA A 29 -1.23 -42.68 -37.55
N ALA A 30 -1.29 -44.00 -37.74
CA ALA A 30 -1.19 -44.98 -36.65
C ALA A 30 0.16 -44.92 -35.91
N SER A 31 1.27 -44.79 -36.66
CA SER A 31 2.62 -44.71 -36.08
C SER A 31 2.89 -43.39 -35.33
N LEU A 32 2.28 -42.28 -35.76
CA LEU A 32 2.29 -41.00 -35.02
C LEU A 32 1.47 -41.08 -33.72
N TYR A 33 0.30 -41.71 -33.73
CA TYR A 33 -0.50 -41.92 -32.53
C TYR A 33 0.25 -42.80 -31.50
N ALA A 34 0.79 -43.95 -31.94
CA ALA A 34 1.58 -44.83 -31.07
C ALA A 34 2.76 -44.09 -30.42
N ARG A 35 3.50 -43.25 -31.18
CA ARG A 35 4.60 -42.44 -30.65
C ARG A 35 4.17 -41.34 -29.68
N ARG A 36 2.95 -40.79 -29.79
CA ARG A 36 2.40 -39.89 -28.77
C ARG A 36 1.96 -40.65 -27.52
N SER A 37 1.18 -41.71 -27.66
CA SER A 37 0.70 -42.53 -26.54
C SER A 37 1.85 -43.09 -25.69
N PHE A 38 2.92 -43.59 -26.32
CA PHE A 38 4.09 -44.11 -25.60
C PHE A 38 4.81 -43.02 -24.78
N LYS A 39 4.90 -41.77 -25.28
CA LYS A 39 5.45 -40.64 -24.51
C LYS A 39 4.57 -40.26 -23.31
N PHE A 40 3.24 -40.28 -23.48
CA PHE A 40 2.32 -40.06 -22.36
C PHE A 40 2.42 -41.15 -21.30
N ILE A 41 2.52 -42.43 -21.70
CA ILE A 41 2.72 -43.56 -20.79
C ILE A 41 4.03 -43.41 -20.01
N ILE A 42 5.15 -43.09 -20.68
CA ILE A 42 6.43 -42.83 -20.00
C ILE A 42 6.28 -41.68 -19.00
N ALA A 43 5.69 -40.56 -19.38
CA ALA A 43 5.49 -39.42 -18.48
C ALA A 43 4.63 -39.79 -17.25
N PHE A 44 3.57 -40.57 -17.43
CA PHE A 44 2.70 -41.02 -16.34
C PHE A 44 3.40 -42.01 -15.40
N VAL A 45 4.17 -42.95 -15.95
CA VAL A 45 4.98 -43.91 -15.16
C VAL A 45 6.10 -43.18 -14.41
N SER A 46 6.78 -42.21 -15.04
CA SER A 46 7.77 -41.36 -14.37
C SER A 46 7.16 -40.55 -13.23
N LEU A 47 5.99 -39.93 -13.44
CA LEU A 47 5.28 -39.18 -12.40
C LEU A 47 4.83 -40.08 -11.23
N PHE A 48 4.30 -41.27 -11.55
CA PHE A 48 3.89 -42.26 -10.54
C PHE A 48 5.08 -42.77 -9.72
N LEU A 49 6.23 -43.05 -10.36
CA LEU A 49 7.47 -43.39 -9.66
C LEU A 49 7.98 -42.24 -8.79
N LEU A 50 7.87 -40.99 -9.25
CA LEU A 50 8.26 -39.82 -8.46
C LEU A 50 7.37 -39.65 -7.21
N LEU A 51 6.05 -39.86 -7.35
CA LEU A 51 5.10 -39.86 -6.23
C LEU A 51 5.31 -41.05 -5.27
N ALA A 52 5.63 -42.24 -5.79
CA ALA A 52 5.95 -43.42 -4.97
C ALA A 52 7.26 -43.21 -4.19
N CYS A 53 8.30 -42.68 -4.83
CA CYS A 53 9.54 -42.28 -4.15
C CYS A 53 9.27 -41.19 -3.10
N PHE A 54 8.44 -40.19 -3.40
CA PHE A 54 8.03 -39.19 -2.41
C PHE A 54 7.35 -39.85 -1.21
N ALA A 55 6.36 -40.72 -1.43
CA ALA A 55 5.67 -41.43 -0.34
C ALA A 55 6.59 -42.34 0.50
N LEU A 56 7.62 -42.94 -0.11
CA LEU A 56 8.60 -43.80 0.60
C LEU A 56 9.62 -43.00 1.42
N PHE A 57 10.05 -41.82 0.94
CA PHE A 57 11.02 -40.97 1.64
C PHE A 57 10.38 -39.96 2.60
N PHE A 58 9.14 -39.52 2.34
CA PHE A 58 8.44 -38.53 3.16
C PHE A 58 7.77 -39.16 4.39
N ARG A 59 8.60 -39.72 5.28
CA ARG A 59 8.16 -40.00 6.66
C ARG A 59 7.84 -38.65 7.33
N PRO A 60 6.58 -38.36 7.73
CA PRO A 60 6.30 -37.13 8.44
C PRO A 60 7.06 -37.12 9.78
N PRO A 61 7.68 -36.00 10.18
CA PRO A 61 8.36 -35.93 11.47
C PRO A 61 7.33 -36.17 12.58
N THR A 62 7.60 -37.17 13.43
CA THR A 62 6.74 -37.45 14.58
C THR A 62 6.80 -36.26 15.53
N PHE A 63 5.70 -35.52 15.63
CA PHE A 63 5.55 -34.34 16.48
C PHE A 63 5.67 -34.73 17.96
N ARG A 64 6.91 -34.79 18.46
CA ARG A 64 7.19 -34.74 19.90
C ARG A 64 6.69 -33.40 20.40
N ARG A 65 5.56 -33.39 21.11
CA ARG A 65 5.08 -32.21 21.83
C ARG A 65 6.22 -31.70 22.73
N PRO A 66 6.55 -30.39 22.70
CA PRO A 66 7.38 -29.80 23.75
C PRO A 66 6.72 -30.04 25.11
N LEU A 67 7.53 -30.29 26.15
CA LEU A 67 7.01 -30.24 27.52
C LEU A 67 6.56 -28.81 27.83
N SER A 68 5.41 -28.68 28.49
CA SER A 68 4.98 -27.39 29.04
C SER A 68 5.92 -26.98 30.17
N PRO A 69 6.40 -25.72 30.23
CA PRO A 69 7.28 -25.24 31.29
C PRO A 69 6.60 -25.11 32.67
N PHE A 70 5.34 -25.53 32.81
CA PHE A 70 4.55 -25.49 34.05
C PHE A 70 4.28 -26.88 34.66
N ALA A 71 4.99 -27.92 34.23
CA ALA A 71 4.87 -29.27 34.76
C ALA A 71 5.65 -29.47 36.07
N ASN A 72 5.16 -28.91 37.18
CA ASN A 72 5.59 -29.30 38.54
C ASN A 72 4.86 -30.56 38.99
N SER A 73 5.51 -31.39 39.80
CA SER A 73 5.05 -32.75 40.14
C SER A 73 4.48 -32.86 41.57
N GLN A 74 3.42 -33.65 41.71
CA GLN A 74 3.18 -34.73 42.69
C GLN A 74 1.67 -35.06 42.77
N GLY A 75 1.33 -36.23 43.31
CA GLY A 75 -0.06 -36.62 43.62
C GLY A 75 -0.64 -37.73 42.75
N ASN A 76 -0.18 -38.98 42.96
CA ASN A 76 -0.97 -40.15 42.57
C ASN A 76 -2.24 -40.20 43.43
N HIS A 77 -3.44 -40.22 42.85
CA HIS A 77 -4.59 -40.95 43.42
C HIS A 77 -5.61 -41.32 42.32
N THR A 78 -6.10 -42.55 42.39
CA THR A 78 -7.08 -43.13 41.45
C THR A 78 -8.51 -42.72 41.82
N PRO A 79 -9.36 -42.27 40.88
CA PRO A 79 -10.77 -42.03 41.14
C PRO A 79 -11.61 -43.32 41.03
N ALA A 80 -12.44 -43.55 42.06
CA ALA A 80 -13.44 -44.62 42.19
C ALA A 80 -14.66 -44.04 42.96
N PRO A 81 -15.88 -44.61 42.85
CA PRO A 81 -17.04 -43.79 42.45
C PRO A 81 -17.92 -43.22 43.57
N LEU A 82 -19.01 -42.56 43.14
CA LEU A 82 -20.05 -41.91 43.96
C LEU A 82 -20.54 -42.74 45.15
N ALA A 83 -20.78 -42.05 46.26
CA ALA A 83 -21.72 -42.41 47.33
C ALA A 83 -22.49 -41.16 47.78
N THR A 84 -23.61 -41.36 48.50
CA THR A 84 -24.68 -40.36 48.67
C THR A 84 -24.74 -39.78 50.11
N GLU A 85 -25.54 -38.71 50.24
CA GLU A 85 -26.39 -38.35 51.41
C GLU A 85 -25.92 -37.40 52.54
N ASN A 86 -26.92 -36.60 52.96
CA ASN A 86 -27.26 -36.06 54.29
C ASN A 86 -26.38 -35.05 55.04
N ILE A 87 -26.74 -33.77 54.85
CA ILE A 87 -27.37 -32.89 55.87
C ILE A 87 -26.93 -33.07 57.34
N THR A 88 -26.36 -32.01 57.93
CA THR A 88 -26.79 -31.51 59.26
C THR A 88 -26.43 -30.02 59.46
N ASP A 89 -27.13 -29.33 60.37
CA ASP A 89 -27.06 -27.87 60.62
C ASP A 89 -26.15 -27.55 61.83
N ASN A 90 -25.47 -26.39 61.80
CA ASN A 90 -25.44 -25.42 62.91
C ASN A 90 -24.74 -24.09 62.54
N ARG A 91 -25.53 -23.02 62.44
CA ARG A 91 -25.53 -21.85 63.38
C ARG A 91 -24.23 -21.53 64.13
N HIS A 92 -23.76 -20.29 64.30
CA HIS A 92 -24.20 -18.92 63.94
C HIS A 92 -22.90 -18.05 63.79
N HIS A 93 -22.83 -16.75 63.50
CA HIS A 93 -23.74 -15.58 63.50
C HIS A 93 -23.67 -14.88 62.10
N LEU A 94 -23.91 -13.59 61.80
CA LEU A 94 -23.98 -12.30 62.52
C LEU A 94 -25.07 -11.35 61.95
N ALA A 95 -25.08 -10.10 62.41
CA ALA A 95 -26.12 -9.09 62.20
C ALA A 95 -26.32 -8.63 60.74
N VAL A 96 -27.59 -8.39 60.38
CA VAL A 96 -28.02 -7.59 59.22
C VAL A 96 -28.66 -6.30 59.71
N THR A 97 -28.39 -5.18 59.03
CA THR A 97 -29.14 -3.92 59.19
C THR A 97 -29.37 -3.33 57.80
N PRO A 98 -30.61 -2.95 57.41
CA PRO A 98 -30.92 -2.57 56.04
C PRO A 98 -30.49 -1.13 55.74
N THR A 99 -29.89 -0.91 54.56
CA THR A 99 -29.65 0.44 54.00
C THR A 99 -30.30 0.53 52.63
N ALA A 100 -30.93 1.67 52.33
CA ALA A 100 -31.85 1.81 51.19
C ALA A 100 -31.15 1.86 49.82
N THR A 101 -31.87 1.38 48.81
CA THR A 101 -31.48 1.44 47.38
C THR A 101 -31.51 2.87 46.84
N PRO A 102 -30.40 3.42 46.31
CA PRO A 102 -30.44 4.65 45.52
C PRO A 102 -30.77 4.31 44.06
N SER A 103 -31.75 5.01 43.48
CA SER A 103 -32.00 4.97 42.04
C SER A 103 -30.86 5.65 41.28
N LEU A 104 -30.22 4.94 40.35
CA LEU A 104 -29.23 5.54 39.44
C LEU A 104 -29.93 6.45 38.42
N SER A 105 -29.95 7.75 38.71
CA SER A 105 -30.34 8.78 37.75
C SER A 105 -29.30 8.90 36.63
N LEU A 106 -29.76 8.90 35.38
CA LEU A 106 -28.91 9.13 34.21
C LEU A 106 -28.36 10.57 34.23
N ILE A 107 -27.06 10.70 34.53
CA ILE A 107 -26.33 11.97 34.37
C ILE A 107 -25.95 12.10 32.89
N PRO A 108 -26.40 13.15 32.17
CA PRO A 108 -25.94 13.39 30.80
C PRO A 108 -24.45 13.74 30.79
N PRO A 109 -23.69 13.37 29.74
CA PRO A 109 -22.27 13.66 29.67
C PRO A 109 -22.00 15.18 29.67
N PRO A 110 -20.93 15.66 30.31
CA PRO A 110 -20.63 17.08 30.40
C PRO A 110 -20.33 17.66 29.01
N THR A 111 -20.93 18.81 28.71
CA THR A 111 -20.67 19.58 27.49
C THR A 111 -19.17 19.91 27.41
N PRO A 112 -18.48 19.66 26.27
CA PRO A 112 -17.07 20.00 26.14
C PRO A 112 -16.87 21.51 26.25
N PRO A 113 -15.80 21.99 26.93
CA PRO A 113 -15.53 23.41 27.04
C PRO A 113 -15.16 24.00 25.67
N SER A 114 -15.73 25.17 25.36
CA SER A 114 -15.31 25.96 24.19
C SER A 114 -13.96 26.60 24.47
N SER A 115 -12.87 25.92 24.11
CA SER A 115 -11.51 26.43 24.19
C SER A 115 -10.76 26.18 22.88
N SER A 116 -10.48 27.25 22.14
CA SER A 116 -9.66 27.22 20.93
C SER A 116 -8.19 26.97 21.26
N LEU A 117 -7.83 25.69 21.44
CA LEU A 117 -6.47 25.21 21.60
C LEU A 117 -6.18 24.20 20.49
N THR A 118 -5.55 24.67 19.40
CA THR A 118 -4.97 23.81 18.38
C THR A 118 -3.90 22.92 19.02
N PRO A 119 -4.03 21.58 18.98
CA PRO A 119 -2.97 20.71 19.47
C PRO A 119 -1.77 20.81 18.53
N GLN A 120 -0.72 21.53 18.94
CA GLN A 120 0.58 21.42 18.26
C GLN A 120 1.13 20.00 18.53
N PRO A 121 1.54 19.25 17.49
CA PRO A 121 2.24 17.99 17.69
C PRO A 121 3.51 18.19 18.54
N PRO A 122 3.88 17.21 19.39
CA PRO A 122 5.10 17.31 20.18
C PRO A 122 6.32 17.35 19.25
N LYS A 123 7.11 18.43 19.37
CA LYS A 123 8.33 18.64 18.57
C LYS A 123 9.33 17.49 18.80
N PRO A 124 9.97 16.94 17.73
CA PRO A 124 10.89 15.82 17.88
C PRO A 124 11.99 16.06 18.91
N SER A 125 12.23 15.09 19.79
CA SER A 125 13.13 15.21 20.94
C SER A 125 14.61 14.97 20.62
N SER A 126 14.94 14.66 19.36
CA SER A 126 16.31 14.44 18.89
C SER A 126 16.79 15.58 17.98
N SER A 127 17.95 16.15 18.31
CA SER A 127 18.67 17.11 17.48
C SER A 127 19.19 16.45 16.20
N LYS A 128 19.21 17.19 15.08
CA LYS A 128 19.81 16.72 13.81
C LYS A 128 21.25 16.22 14.03
N PRO A 129 21.63 15.05 13.48
CA PRO A 129 23.02 14.59 13.46
C PRO A 129 23.98 15.59 12.79
N THR A 130 25.19 15.68 13.33
CA THR A 130 26.26 16.55 12.83
C THR A 130 27.21 15.81 11.88
N ASN A 131 28.14 16.56 11.27
CA ASN A 131 29.26 16.09 10.45
C ASN A 131 28.94 15.60 9.02
N PHE A 132 27.67 15.53 8.62
CA PHE A 132 27.27 15.23 7.24
C PHE A 132 26.00 15.99 6.83
N LYS A 133 25.72 16.03 5.52
CA LYS A 133 24.49 16.62 4.97
C LYS A 133 23.38 15.58 4.85
N ILE A 134 22.14 16.03 5.05
CA ILE A 134 20.91 15.28 4.78
C ILE A 134 20.17 16.01 3.66
N VAL A 135 20.11 15.39 2.48
CA VAL A 135 19.57 16.00 1.26
C VAL A 135 18.36 15.21 0.77
N ALA A 136 17.20 15.85 0.68
CA ALA A 136 16.04 15.25 0.02
C ALA A 136 16.20 15.34 -1.51
N VAL A 137 15.86 14.27 -2.23
CA VAL A 137 15.89 14.20 -3.70
C VAL A 137 14.49 13.85 -4.19
N ILE A 138 13.90 14.75 -4.97
CA ILE A 138 12.56 14.58 -5.55
C ILE A 138 12.69 14.44 -7.06
N PHE A 139 12.05 13.40 -7.63
CA PHE A 139 11.91 13.24 -9.08
C PHE A 139 10.57 13.86 -9.47
N TYR A 140 10.60 15.08 -10.00
CA TYR A 140 9.46 15.99 -10.10
C TYR A 140 8.71 15.85 -11.43
N GLY A 141 7.38 15.79 -11.39
CA GLY A 141 6.53 15.96 -12.56
C GLY A 141 5.04 16.23 -12.30
N ARG A 142 4.58 16.40 -11.04
CA ARG A 142 3.15 16.37 -10.67
C ARG A 142 2.76 17.52 -9.72
N PRO A 143 2.54 18.76 -10.25
CA PRO A 143 2.26 19.95 -9.43
C PRO A 143 1.11 19.78 -8.43
N ASP A 144 0.06 19.05 -8.82
CA ASP A 144 -1.17 18.77 -8.06
C ASP A 144 -0.94 18.07 -6.71
N ARG A 145 0.27 17.57 -6.50
CA ARG A 145 0.71 16.78 -5.34
C ARG A 145 1.91 17.44 -4.67
N VAL A 146 2.79 18.03 -5.47
CA VAL A 146 3.98 18.73 -4.99
C VAL A 146 3.63 19.96 -4.17
N GLU A 147 2.50 20.62 -4.44
CA GLU A 147 1.98 21.68 -3.54
C GLU A 147 1.71 21.18 -2.11
N ILE A 148 1.23 19.93 -1.96
CA ILE A 148 1.02 19.30 -0.65
C ILE A 148 2.38 18.89 -0.04
N LEU A 149 3.25 18.27 -0.84
CA LEU A 149 4.58 17.80 -0.40
C LEU A 149 5.48 18.96 0.06
N ASP A 150 5.45 20.11 -0.61
CA ASP A 150 6.24 21.30 -0.29
C ASP A 150 6.02 21.78 1.15
N CYS A 151 4.79 21.70 1.67
CA CYS A 151 4.49 22.00 3.07
C CYS A 151 5.28 21.11 4.05
N TYR A 152 5.33 19.80 3.79
CA TYR A 152 6.10 18.87 4.63
C TYR A 152 7.60 19.02 4.45
N LEU A 153 8.08 19.28 3.22
CA LEU A 153 9.49 19.52 2.94
C LEU A 153 9.99 20.79 3.64
N LYS A 154 9.26 21.91 3.52
CA LYS A 154 9.56 23.17 4.24
C LYS A 154 9.57 22.95 5.74
N ARG A 155 8.57 22.27 6.31
CA ARG A 155 8.51 21.93 7.74
C ARG A 155 9.71 21.07 8.20
N ASN A 156 10.25 20.24 7.31
CA ASN A 156 11.43 19.41 7.57
C ASN A 156 12.79 20.06 7.24
N LEU A 157 12.85 21.30 6.75
CA LEU A 157 14.11 22.03 6.57
C LEU A 157 14.75 22.39 7.92
N VAL A 158 16.09 22.36 8.00
CA VAL A 158 16.88 22.82 9.15
C VAL A 158 16.54 24.27 9.54
N ALA A 159 16.30 25.13 8.56
CA ALA A 159 15.86 26.52 8.79
C ALA A 159 14.55 26.64 9.59
N ASN A 160 13.70 25.61 9.54
CA ASN A 160 12.42 25.52 10.27
C ASN A 160 12.47 24.54 11.46
N GLY A 161 13.66 24.04 11.81
CA GLY A 161 13.88 23.12 12.92
C GLY A 161 13.77 21.62 12.58
N GLY A 162 13.64 21.28 11.29
CA GLY A 162 13.71 19.90 10.81
C GLY A 162 15.15 19.42 10.56
N TRP A 163 15.29 18.33 9.80
CA TRP A 163 16.56 17.63 9.60
C TRP A 163 17.14 17.75 8.17
N LEU A 164 16.41 18.29 7.19
CA LEU A 164 16.89 18.47 5.81
C LEU A 164 17.74 19.74 5.67
N ASP A 165 19.00 19.61 5.25
CA ASP A 165 19.82 20.79 4.90
C ASP A 165 19.39 21.39 3.55
N GLU A 166 18.96 20.52 2.62
CA GLU A 166 18.74 20.84 1.21
C GLU A 166 17.65 19.94 0.58
N VAL A 167 16.95 20.46 -0.43
CA VAL A 167 16.02 19.72 -1.29
C VAL A 167 16.44 19.90 -2.75
N SER A 168 16.86 18.80 -3.37
CA SER A 168 17.23 18.71 -4.78
C SER A 168 16.05 18.23 -5.63
N TRP A 169 15.54 19.13 -6.47
CA TRP A 169 14.43 18.90 -7.39
C TRP A 169 14.96 18.53 -8.78
N ALA A 170 14.73 17.29 -9.20
CA ALA A 170 15.16 16.79 -10.50
C ALA A 170 13.97 16.64 -11.46
N PRO A 171 13.88 17.40 -12.57
CA PRO A 171 12.75 17.32 -13.49
C PRO A 171 12.65 15.95 -14.18
N ASN A 172 11.44 15.37 -14.13
CA ASN A 172 11.04 14.09 -14.70
C ASN A 172 9.67 14.22 -15.42
N THR A 173 9.48 15.34 -16.13
CA THR A 173 8.30 15.63 -16.95
C THR A 173 8.71 16.41 -18.20
N GLU A 174 8.02 16.17 -19.31
CA GLU A 174 8.18 16.90 -20.58
C GLU A 174 7.15 18.04 -20.73
N ASN A 175 6.16 18.13 -19.83
CA ASN A 175 5.12 19.15 -19.87
C ASN A 175 5.67 20.51 -19.39
N GLN A 176 5.66 21.50 -20.29
CA GLN A 176 6.20 22.83 -20.01
C GLN A 176 5.48 23.53 -18.84
N ALA A 177 4.17 23.34 -18.66
CA ALA A 177 3.43 23.97 -17.56
C ALA A 177 3.89 23.47 -16.18
N ASP A 178 4.27 22.18 -16.09
CA ASP A 178 4.83 21.61 -14.86
C ASP A 178 6.26 22.12 -14.63
N LEU A 179 7.06 22.28 -15.69
CA LEU A 179 8.41 22.85 -15.60
C LEU A 179 8.36 24.32 -15.14
N ASP A 180 7.46 25.12 -15.71
CA ASP A 180 7.24 26.52 -15.34
C ASP A 180 6.76 26.63 -13.88
N TRP A 181 5.98 25.65 -13.38
CA TRP A 181 5.58 25.58 -11.97
C TRP A 181 6.78 25.29 -11.06
N LEU A 182 7.67 24.37 -11.44
CA LEU A 182 8.89 24.11 -10.67
C LEU A 182 9.82 25.32 -10.61
N ASP A 183 9.96 26.05 -11.73
CA ASP A 183 10.77 27.27 -11.79
C ASP A 183 10.18 28.43 -10.97
N ARG A 184 8.89 28.36 -10.59
CA ARG A 184 8.30 29.22 -9.55
C ARG A 184 8.48 28.67 -8.13
N LEU A 185 8.48 27.34 -7.94
CA LEU A 185 8.64 26.73 -6.61
C LEU A 185 10.07 26.88 -6.07
N VAL A 186 11.09 26.57 -6.87
CA VAL A 186 12.48 26.47 -6.40
C VAL A 186 12.98 27.78 -5.75
N PRO A 187 12.71 28.99 -6.30
CA PRO A 187 13.08 30.24 -5.64
C PRO A 187 12.41 30.53 -4.28
N THR A 188 11.40 29.75 -3.86
CA THR A 188 10.70 29.98 -2.57
C THR A 188 11.47 29.50 -1.33
N SER A 189 12.65 28.89 -1.49
CA SER A 189 13.54 28.52 -0.38
C SER A 189 15.01 28.52 -0.81
N PRO A 190 15.94 29.12 -0.04
CA PRO A 190 17.37 29.06 -0.34
C PRO A 190 17.97 27.65 -0.17
N SER A 191 17.27 26.74 0.52
CA SER A 191 17.63 25.31 0.60
C SER A 191 17.12 24.48 -0.58
N TYR A 192 16.39 25.07 -1.54
CA TYR A 192 15.90 24.35 -2.72
C TYR A 192 16.84 24.55 -3.91
N LYS A 193 17.13 23.47 -4.64
CA LYS A 193 17.92 23.51 -5.88
C LYS A 193 17.25 22.73 -6.98
N ARG A 194 17.35 23.23 -8.22
CA ARG A 194 16.96 22.50 -9.42
C ARG A 194 18.17 21.75 -9.98
N ILE A 195 18.07 20.44 -10.13
CA ILE A 195 19.10 19.60 -10.74
C ILE A 195 18.94 19.63 -12.27
N PRO A 196 20.01 19.90 -13.05
CA PRO A 196 19.95 19.85 -14.50
C PRO A 196 19.89 18.40 -14.99
N VAL A 197 18.73 17.97 -15.50
CA VAL A 197 18.50 16.65 -16.10
C VAL A 197 18.38 16.81 -17.62
N GLU A 198 19.11 16.00 -18.37
CA GLU A 198 19.11 16.03 -19.84
C GLU A 198 17.88 15.32 -20.42
N ARG A 199 17.19 15.97 -21.37
CA ARG A 199 15.95 15.49 -22.04
C ARG A 199 16.09 14.21 -22.90
N GLN A 200 17.19 13.46 -22.80
CA GLN A 200 17.60 12.47 -23.82
C GLN A 200 17.85 11.05 -23.27
N ALA A 201 17.03 10.57 -22.34
CA ALA A 201 16.87 9.13 -22.09
C ALA A 201 15.50 8.83 -21.46
N LYS A 202 14.90 7.69 -21.82
CA LYS A 202 13.70 7.17 -21.16
C LYS A 202 14.11 6.34 -19.94
N GLY A 203 13.43 6.53 -18.81
CA GLY A 203 13.62 5.78 -17.58
C GLY A 203 14.56 6.46 -16.57
N TYR A 204 14.45 6.05 -15.29
CA TYR A 204 15.07 6.74 -14.16
C TYR A 204 16.61 6.70 -14.13
N ALA A 205 17.26 5.81 -14.89
CA ALA A 205 18.72 5.59 -14.86
C ALA A 205 19.56 6.89 -14.79
N LYS A 206 19.32 7.84 -15.72
CA LYS A 206 20.09 9.11 -15.79
C LYS A 206 19.75 10.11 -14.69
N ILE A 207 18.60 10.02 -14.02
CA ILE A 207 18.22 10.98 -12.98
C ILE A 207 18.97 10.71 -11.68
N TRP A 208 19.32 9.45 -11.41
CA TRP A 208 20.22 9.05 -10.33
C TRP A 208 21.63 9.60 -10.53
N ASP A 209 22.20 9.45 -11.73
CA ASP A 209 23.54 9.95 -12.11
C ASP A 209 23.74 11.46 -11.88
N ARG A 210 22.65 12.24 -11.87
CA ARG A 210 22.67 13.70 -11.66
C ARG A 210 22.25 14.14 -10.25
N THR A 211 21.58 13.29 -9.48
CA THR A 211 21.04 13.64 -8.16
C THR A 211 21.86 13.09 -6.99
N VAL A 212 22.51 11.94 -7.16
CA VAL A 212 23.33 11.29 -6.13
C VAL A 212 24.80 11.36 -6.55
N THR A 213 25.48 12.41 -6.09
CA THR A 213 26.80 12.83 -6.61
C THR A 213 27.87 12.99 -5.53
N ASP A 214 27.49 13.10 -4.26
CA ASP A 214 28.40 13.19 -3.11
C ASP A 214 28.38 11.87 -2.32
N ALA A 215 29.54 11.22 -2.18
CA ALA A 215 29.66 9.94 -1.48
C ALA A 215 29.40 10.06 0.04
N ASP A 216 29.64 11.23 0.64
CA ASP A 216 29.57 11.48 2.08
C ASP A 216 28.26 12.18 2.51
N THR A 217 27.38 12.51 1.56
CA THR A 217 26.01 12.97 1.85
C THR A 217 25.08 11.78 2.14
N LEU A 218 24.20 11.95 3.13
CA LEU A 218 23.05 11.09 3.36
C LEU A 218 21.88 11.60 2.51
N TYR A 219 21.42 10.80 1.56
CA TYR A 219 20.32 11.17 0.68
C TYR A 219 19.01 10.55 1.16
N ILE A 220 17.93 11.29 0.98
CA ILE A 220 16.56 10.81 1.17
C ILE A 220 15.81 10.97 -0.15
N LYS A 221 15.64 9.88 -0.90
CA LYS A 221 14.80 9.88 -2.11
C LYS A 221 13.34 9.88 -1.66
N ILE A 222 12.59 10.88 -2.14
CA ILE A 222 11.16 11.06 -1.91
C ILE A 222 10.49 11.14 -3.29
N ASP A 223 9.35 10.47 -3.48
CA ASP A 223 8.53 10.66 -4.68
C ASP A 223 7.68 11.93 -4.57
N ASP A 224 7.47 12.58 -5.71
CA ASP A 224 6.76 13.86 -5.78
C ASP A 224 5.23 13.73 -5.54
N ASP A 225 4.77 12.52 -5.25
CA ASP A 225 3.43 12.19 -4.76
C ASP A 225 3.37 11.51 -3.39
N ILE A 226 4.38 11.74 -2.55
CA ILE A 226 4.21 11.67 -1.09
C ILE A 226 3.33 12.84 -0.64
N ILE A 227 2.15 12.54 -0.09
CA ILE A 227 1.11 13.52 0.30
C ILE A 227 0.91 13.66 1.82
N PHE A 228 1.67 12.89 2.62
CA PHE A 228 1.79 13.06 4.06
C PHE A 228 3.16 12.58 4.55
N ILE A 229 3.73 13.29 5.53
CA ILE A 229 4.95 12.93 6.27
C ILE A 229 4.72 13.23 7.76
N ASP A 230 4.95 12.26 8.64
CA ASP A 230 4.92 12.49 10.11
C ASP A 230 6.11 13.36 10.56
N ASP A 231 5.92 14.20 11.58
CA ASP A 231 6.98 15.08 12.10
C ASP A 231 8.24 14.32 12.57
N ASN A 232 8.11 13.03 12.91
CA ASN A 232 9.21 12.17 13.32
C ASN A 232 9.68 11.23 12.20
N ALA A 233 9.09 11.26 11.00
CA ALA A 233 9.42 10.33 9.93
C ALA A 233 10.89 10.44 9.48
N ILE A 234 11.34 11.65 9.12
CA ILE A 234 12.73 11.87 8.72
C ILE A 234 13.70 11.61 9.89
N PRO A 235 13.47 12.11 11.12
CA PRO A 235 14.29 11.75 12.29
C PRO A 235 14.45 10.24 12.50
N LYS A 236 13.35 9.46 12.52
CA LYS A 236 13.40 8.00 12.71
C LYS A 236 14.08 7.28 11.54
N LEU A 237 13.77 7.67 10.30
CA LEU A 237 14.34 7.09 9.08
C LEU A 237 15.87 7.27 9.03
N VAL A 238 16.35 8.47 9.34
CA VAL A 238 17.78 8.79 9.40
C VAL A 238 18.46 8.06 10.55
N SER A 239 17.88 8.12 11.77
CA SER A 239 18.46 7.46 12.95
C SER A 239 18.66 5.96 12.71
N LEU A 240 17.66 5.28 12.14
CA LEU A 240 17.78 3.85 11.82
C LEU A 240 18.87 3.54 10.78
N LYS A 241 19.09 4.41 9.78
CA LYS A 241 20.18 4.21 8.78
C LYS A 241 21.58 4.39 9.40
N LEU A 242 21.69 5.16 10.48
CA LEU A 242 22.93 5.36 11.25
C LEU A 242 23.16 4.23 12.25
N GLU A 243 22.14 3.86 13.02
CA GLU A 243 22.17 2.77 14.01
C GLU A 243 22.42 1.40 13.35
N HIS A 244 21.90 1.19 12.14
CA HIS A 244 22.15 0.02 11.31
C HIS A 244 22.99 0.39 10.08
N ASP A 245 24.25 0.81 10.31
CA ASP A 245 25.22 1.17 9.28
C ASP A 245 25.31 0.15 8.12
N HIS A 246 25.35 -1.15 8.46
CA HIS A 246 25.40 -2.30 7.56
C HIS A 246 24.20 -2.43 6.61
N SER A 247 23.04 -1.85 6.93
CA SER A 247 21.90 -1.79 5.99
C SER A 247 22.30 -1.09 4.69
N PHE A 248 21.79 -1.56 3.56
CA PHE A 248 22.04 -0.91 2.26
C PHE A 248 21.26 0.40 2.16
N LEU A 249 19.97 0.34 2.47
CA LEU A 249 19.08 1.49 2.61
C LEU A 249 18.01 1.20 3.66
N VAL A 250 17.35 2.25 4.14
CA VAL A 250 16.15 2.16 4.97
C VAL A 250 14.98 2.78 4.22
N SER A 251 13.80 2.17 4.27
CA SER A 251 12.54 2.71 3.78
C SER A 251 11.68 3.27 4.91
N ALA A 252 10.87 4.28 4.61
CA ALA A 252 9.86 4.77 5.53
C ALA A 252 8.65 3.82 5.58
N ASN A 253 7.80 3.98 6.60
CA ASN A 253 6.52 3.29 6.67
C ASN A 253 5.48 4.01 5.80
N VAL A 254 5.42 3.67 4.51
CA VAL A 254 4.59 4.34 3.51
C VAL A 254 3.21 3.67 3.38
N VAL A 255 2.15 4.37 3.77
CA VAL A 255 0.75 4.03 3.42
C VAL A 255 0.61 4.05 1.89
N ASN A 256 0.05 2.98 1.32
CA ASN A 256 0.05 2.69 -0.12
C ASN A 256 1.47 2.61 -0.75
N GLY A 257 2.49 2.20 0.00
CA GLY A 257 3.81 1.78 -0.51
C GLY A 257 3.98 0.25 -0.41
N ALA A 258 4.20 -0.45 -1.52
CA ALA A 258 4.25 -1.91 -1.54
C ALA A 258 5.52 -2.46 -0.83
N PRO A 259 5.45 -3.54 -0.01
CA PRO A 259 4.29 -4.39 0.32
C PRO A 259 3.53 -4.00 1.60
N LEU A 260 3.81 -2.82 2.17
CA LEU A 260 3.31 -2.39 3.48
C LEU A 260 1.77 -2.43 3.69
N PRO A 261 0.88 -2.26 2.67
CA PRO A 261 -0.56 -2.47 2.82
C PRO A 261 -0.95 -3.79 3.52
N TYR A 262 -0.19 -4.87 3.29
CA TYR A 262 -0.39 -6.15 3.97
C TYR A 262 -0.12 -6.04 5.47
N HIS A 263 0.99 -5.38 5.85
CA HIS A 263 1.37 -5.21 7.25
C HIS A 263 0.41 -4.28 7.99
N HIS A 264 -0.01 -3.17 7.37
CA HIS A 264 -1.04 -2.28 7.93
C HIS A 264 -2.37 -3.01 8.18
N HIS A 265 -2.80 -3.85 7.24
CA HIS A 265 -4.00 -4.68 7.43
C HIS A 265 -3.82 -5.67 8.58
N ARG A 266 -2.72 -6.44 8.61
CA ARG A 266 -2.49 -7.45 9.67
C ARG A 266 -2.22 -6.84 11.06
N ALA A 267 -1.80 -5.58 11.14
CA ALA A 267 -1.72 -4.81 12.39
C ALA A 267 -3.07 -4.24 12.88
N GLY A 268 -4.11 -4.26 12.04
CA GLY A 268 -5.42 -3.67 12.35
C GLY A 268 -5.51 -2.15 12.10
N ALA A 269 -4.56 -1.57 11.36
CA ALA A 269 -4.54 -0.14 11.02
C ALA A 269 -5.57 0.24 9.96
N ILE A 270 -5.90 -0.68 9.05
CA ILE A 270 -6.87 -0.45 7.97
C ILE A 270 -8.28 -0.76 8.46
N ARG A 271 -9.22 0.12 8.11
CA ARG A 271 -10.61 0.15 8.58
C ARG A 271 -11.55 -0.19 7.42
N PRO A 272 -12.78 -0.68 7.68
CA PRO A 272 -13.68 -1.05 6.60
C PRO A 272 -14.26 0.20 5.93
N TYR A 273 -13.88 0.43 4.68
CA TYR A 273 -14.42 1.50 3.82
C TYR A 273 -14.84 0.90 2.47
N LEU A 274 -15.93 1.45 1.92
CA LEU A 274 -16.45 1.11 0.60
C LEU A 274 -16.81 2.41 -0.16
N PRO A 275 -16.75 2.45 -1.49
CA PRO A 275 -17.04 3.67 -2.25
C PRO A 275 -18.52 4.05 -2.16
N GLU A 276 -18.77 5.35 -2.17
CA GLU A 276 -20.09 5.92 -2.38
C GLU A 276 -20.52 5.68 -3.84
N LEU A 277 -21.59 4.92 -4.04
CA LEU A 277 -21.99 4.42 -5.38
C LEU A 277 -22.85 5.41 -6.18
N VAL A 278 -23.47 6.38 -5.52
CA VAL A 278 -24.38 7.37 -6.11
C VAL A 278 -24.03 8.76 -5.54
N PRO A 279 -23.98 9.83 -6.35
CA PRO A 279 -23.74 11.17 -5.83
C PRO A 279 -24.79 11.60 -4.79
N PRO A 280 -24.41 12.35 -3.73
CA PRO A 280 -25.37 12.95 -2.82
C PRO A 280 -26.42 13.79 -3.57
N ASN A 281 -27.71 13.50 -3.33
CA ASN A 281 -28.80 14.20 -4.01
C ASN A 281 -28.79 15.70 -3.68
N ASN A 282 -28.52 16.54 -4.69
CA ASN A 282 -28.62 18.00 -4.62
C ASN A 282 -30.10 18.46 -4.61
N ASN A 283 -30.87 18.03 -3.61
CA ASN A 283 -32.26 18.46 -3.37
C ASN A 283 -32.33 19.89 -2.78
N SER A 284 -31.51 20.79 -3.33
CA SER A 284 -31.54 22.23 -3.10
C SER A 284 -32.40 22.88 -4.18
N ASN A 285 -33.73 22.76 -4.04
CA ASN A 285 -34.68 23.41 -4.93
C ASN A 285 -34.53 24.94 -4.90
N ASN A 286 -33.78 25.50 -5.85
CA ASN A 286 -33.80 26.91 -6.19
C ASN A 286 -33.55 27.05 -7.70
N ASN A 287 -34.50 27.69 -8.39
CA ASN A 287 -34.49 27.81 -9.85
C ASN A 287 -33.31 28.68 -10.33
N ILE A 288 -32.39 28.10 -11.09
CA ILE A 288 -31.49 28.85 -11.99
C ILE A 288 -31.60 28.23 -13.39
N THR A 289 -31.85 29.07 -14.38
CA THR A 289 -32.19 28.68 -15.75
C THR A 289 -30.99 28.15 -16.53
N ASN A 290 -31.27 27.16 -17.39
CA ASN A 290 -30.39 26.56 -18.39
C ASN A 290 -29.29 27.49 -18.94
N ASN A 291 -28.03 27.11 -18.77
CA ASN A 291 -26.96 27.55 -19.67
C ASN A 291 -25.87 26.46 -19.76
N THR A 292 -25.34 26.22 -20.95
CA THR A 292 -24.52 25.02 -21.25
C THR A 292 -23.03 25.25 -21.05
N ALA A 293 -22.57 25.10 -19.81
CA ALA A 293 -21.17 24.89 -19.46
C ALA A 293 -21.08 24.11 -18.13
N TYR A 294 -19.98 23.38 -17.91
CA TYR A 294 -19.60 22.65 -16.69
C TYR A 294 -20.49 22.89 -15.46
N SER A 295 -21.36 21.93 -15.13
CA SER A 295 -22.36 22.06 -14.06
C SER A 295 -21.71 22.10 -12.67
N ASN A 296 -21.48 23.32 -12.22
CA ASN A 296 -20.98 23.74 -10.91
C ASN A 296 -21.50 22.90 -9.72
N VAL A 297 -20.73 21.89 -9.29
CA VAL A 297 -20.83 21.29 -7.95
C VAL A 297 -20.03 22.16 -6.97
N THR A 298 -20.38 23.44 -6.91
CA THR A 298 -19.64 24.50 -6.19
C THR A 298 -20.55 25.33 -5.29
N SER A 299 -21.45 24.66 -4.55
CA SER A 299 -22.14 25.21 -3.38
C SER A 299 -21.34 25.03 -2.08
N LEU A 300 -20.05 25.36 -2.14
CA LEU A 300 -19.17 25.75 -1.02
C LEU A 300 -19.37 25.02 0.33
N ARG A 301 -19.11 23.71 0.36
CA ARG A 301 -18.37 23.13 1.49
C ARG A 301 -16.92 22.95 1.07
N GLN A 302 -16.00 23.50 1.87
CA GLN A 302 -14.59 23.13 1.75
C GLN A 302 -14.44 21.60 1.94
N PRO A 303 -13.59 20.92 1.18
CA PRO A 303 -13.48 19.46 1.23
C PRO A 303 -12.92 19.03 2.59
N THR A 304 -13.80 18.55 3.46
CA THR A 304 -13.41 18.13 4.81
C THR A 304 -12.58 16.85 4.78
N TRP A 305 -11.40 16.89 5.37
CA TRP A 305 -10.54 15.71 5.53
C TRP A 305 -11.02 14.76 6.63
N ARG A 306 -11.87 15.26 7.53
CA ARG A 306 -12.43 14.54 8.68
C ARG A 306 -13.30 13.37 8.19
N ALA A 307 -13.07 12.18 8.76
CA ALA A 307 -13.87 10.99 8.54
C ALA A 307 -15.17 11.03 9.36
N SER A 308 -15.18 11.70 10.53
CA SER A 308 -16.37 11.92 11.37
C SER A 308 -17.50 12.69 10.69
N GLN A 309 -17.22 13.33 9.54
CA GLN A 309 -18.18 14.11 8.74
C GLN A 309 -18.67 13.35 7.50
N LEU A 310 -18.31 12.07 7.37
CA LEU A 310 -18.86 11.15 6.37
C LEU A 310 -20.13 10.47 6.92
N PRO A 311 -21.18 10.26 6.10
CA PRO A 311 -22.20 9.26 6.42
C PRO A 311 -21.56 7.86 6.38
N TYR A 312 -22.18 6.90 7.06
CA TYR A 312 -21.81 5.50 6.90
C TYR A 312 -22.19 4.97 5.52
N TRP A 313 -21.52 3.90 5.10
CA TRP A 313 -21.86 3.18 3.87
C TRP A 313 -23.15 2.36 4.06
N GLU A 314 -24.10 2.54 3.17
CA GLU A 314 -25.36 1.78 3.10
C GLU A 314 -25.38 0.88 1.85
N GLY A 315 -25.82 -0.37 2.02
CA GLY A 315 -25.92 -1.37 0.97
C GLY A 315 -26.02 -2.79 1.55
N PRO A 316 -26.15 -3.83 0.71
CA PRO A 316 -26.36 -5.20 1.18
C PRO A 316 -25.07 -5.81 1.74
N ASP A 317 -25.22 -6.76 2.67
CA ASP A 317 -24.09 -7.28 3.47
C ASP A 317 -23.13 -8.19 2.69
N ASP A 318 -23.55 -8.69 1.53
CA ASP A 318 -22.78 -9.51 0.58
C ASP A 318 -22.11 -8.69 -0.54
N PHE A 319 -22.17 -7.36 -0.47
CA PHE A 319 -21.52 -6.48 -1.44
C PHE A 319 -19.98 -6.51 -1.32
N GLU A 320 -19.31 -6.92 -2.39
CA GLU A 320 -17.86 -6.77 -2.58
C GLU A 320 -17.58 -5.76 -3.70
N PHE A 321 -16.71 -4.77 -3.46
CA PHE A 321 -16.32 -3.82 -4.50
C PHE A 321 -15.16 -4.37 -5.36
N PRO A 322 -15.19 -4.28 -6.71
CA PRO A 322 -14.19 -4.92 -7.54
C PRO A 322 -12.77 -4.34 -7.35
N LEU A 323 -11.77 -5.20 -7.52
CA LEU A 323 -10.35 -4.86 -7.41
C LEU A 323 -9.76 -4.23 -8.67
N GLU A 324 -10.47 -4.32 -9.80
CA GLU A 324 -9.99 -3.89 -11.12
C GLU A 324 -10.13 -2.37 -11.36
N VAL A 325 -9.51 -1.87 -12.42
CA VAL A 325 -9.57 -0.47 -12.87
C VAL A 325 -10.85 -0.14 -13.64
N GLY A 326 -11.16 1.15 -13.77
CA GLY A 326 -12.25 1.67 -14.60
C GLY A 326 -13.64 1.62 -13.97
N ASN A 327 -13.74 1.27 -12.68
CA ASN A 327 -15.00 1.07 -11.95
C ASN A 327 -15.33 2.16 -10.91
N ALA A 328 -14.63 3.30 -10.95
CA ALA A 328 -14.94 4.46 -10.10
C ALA A 328 -16.39 4.93 -10.33
N PRO A 329 -17.29 4.97 -9.31
CA PRO A 329 -18.71 5.20 -9.53
C PRO A 329 -19.07 6.54 -10.19
N TYR A 330 -18.35 7.61 -9.82
CA TYR A 330 -18.43 8.94 -10.43
C TYR A 330 -17.18 9.77 -10.08
N ALA A 331 -17.04 10.93 -10.72
CA ALA A 331 -15.92 11.84 -10.50
C ALA A 331 -16.01 12.57 -9.14
N ASN A 332 -14.91 12.63 -8.41
CA ASN A 332 -14.82 13.12 -7.03
C ASN A 332 -15.80 12.39 -6.07
N HIS A 333 -15.89 11.06 -6.19
CA HIS A 333 -16.64 10.23 -5.24
C HIS A 333 -15.89 10.05 -3.92
N ARG A 334 -16.65 9.82 -2.84
CA ARG A 334 -16.14 9.53 -1.50
C ARG A 334 -16.00 8.03 -1.28
N TRP A 335 -15.23 7.64 -0.27
CA TRP A 335 -15.35 6.33 0.36
C TRP A 335 -15.92 6.53 1.76
N LEU A 336 -16.87 5.69 2.14
CA LEU A 336 -17.66 5.82 3.35
C LEU A 336 -17.29 4.71 4.35
N PRO A 337 -17.21 5.00 5.66
CA PRO A 337 -16.95 3.99 6.67
C PRO A 337 -18.12 3.00 6.73
N VAL A 338 -17.84 1.70 6.81
CA VAL A 338 -18.87 0.66 6.94
C VAL A 338 -19.21 0.45 8.41
N HIS A 339 -20.50 0.26 8.73
CA HIS A 339 -20.92 -0.12 10.08
C HIS A 339 -20.23 -1.43 10.53
N SER A 340 -19.73 -1.45 11.77
CA SER A 340 -18.88 -2.52 12.30
C SER A 340 -19.46 -3.09 13.60
N GLU A 341 -20.76 -3.45 13.58
CA GLU A 341 -21.44 -4.09 14.71
C GLU A 341 -20.86 -5.49 14.97
N GLY A 342 -20.50 -6.21 13.90
CA GLY A 342 -19.56 -7.33 13.93
C GLY A 342 -18.19 -6.90 13.43
N ARG A 343 -17.11 -7.47 14.01
CA ARG A 343 -15.71 -7.28 13.55
C ARG A 343 -15.41 -7.89 12.17
N THR A 344 -16.44 -8.28 11.43
CA THR A 344 -16.40 -8.98 10.13
C THR A 344 -16.40 -8.04 8.94
N ALA A 345 -16.85 -6.78 9.08
CA ALA A 345 -16.99 -5.83 7.98
C ALA A 345 -15.70 -5.63 7.16
N ILE A 346 -14.52 -5.76 7.78
CA ILE A 346 -13.22 -5.67 7.08
C ILE A 346 -13.04 -6.76 6.00
N TYR A 347 -13.64 -7.94 6.16
CA TYR A 347 -13.41 -9.07 5.27
C TYR A 347 -14.11 -8.97 3.91
N ARG A 348 -15.14 -8.10 3.77
CA ARG A 348 -15.78 -7.78 2.48
C ARG A 348 -15.22 -6.53 1.78
N THR A 349 -14.16 -5.95 2.33
CA THR A 349 -13.55 -4.73 1.78
C THR A 349 -12.24 -5.03 1.05
N PRO A 350 -11.86 -4.25 0.02
CA PRO A 350 -10.72 -4.54 -0.85
C PRO A 350 -9.43 -4.97 -0.15
N ILE A 351 -9.10 -4.40 1.02
CA ILE A 351 -7.87 -4.70 1.78
C ILE A 351 -7.72 -6.18 2.19
N GLN A 352 -8.81 -6.95 2.21
CA GLN A 352 -8.74 -8.41 2.40
C GLN A 352 -7.83 -9.09 1.36
N HIS A 353 -7.71 -8.49 0.16
CA HIS A 353 -6.88 -8.96 -0.96
C HIS A 353 -5.49 -8.30 -1.02
N ALA A 354 -5.04 -7.67 0.07
CA ALA A 354 -3.67 -7.18 0.20
C ALA A 354 -2.69 -8.36 0.38
N LEU A 355 -1.60 -8.36 -0.41
CA LEU A 355 -0.63 -9.45 -0.51
C LEU A 355 0.74 -9.05 0.04
N CYS A 356 1.43 -9.99 0.70
CA CYS A 356 2.76 -9.76 1.28
C CYS A 356 3.89 -9.63 0.23
N SER A 357 3.67 -10.08 -1.01
CA SER A 357 4.57 -9.86 -2.15
C SER A 357 3.76 -9.50 -3.41
N PRO A 358 3.31 -8.23 -3.52
CA PRO A 358 2.21 -7.84 -4.41
C PRO A 358 2.61 -7.50 -5.87
N TRP A 359 3.87 -7.72 -6.26
CA TRP A 359 4.52 -7.03 -7.38
C TRP A 359 3.88 -7.22 -8.77
N ALA A 360 3.47 -8.43 -9.11
CA ALA A 360 2.69 -8.69 -10.32
C ALA A 360 1.19 -8.50 -10.08
N GLU A 361 0.73 -8.81 -8.88
CA GLU A 361 -0.67 -9.10 -8.56
C GLU A 361 -1.47 -7.89 -8.04
N ASN A 362 -0.85 -6.76 -7.72
CA ASN A 362 -1.54 -5.52 -7.34
C ASN A 362 -1.55 -4.43 -8.42
N ARG A 363 -1.07 -4.72 -9.64
CA ARG A 363 -1.26 -3.81 -10.78
C ARG A 363 -2.76 -3.58 -10.98
N GLY A 364 -3.18 -2.33 -11.05
CA GLY A 364 -4.60 -1.96 -11.22
C GLY A 364 -5.43 -1.92 -9.95
N LYS A 365 -4.95 -2.45 -8.81
CA LYS A 365 -5.70 -2.46 -7.55
C LYS A 365 -5.69 -1.09 -6.87
N TRP A 366 -6.50 -0.17 -7.40
CA TRP A 366 -6.67 1.20 -6.89
C TRP A 366 -7.60 1.24 -5.67
N SER A 367 -8.58 0.34 -5.59
CA SER A 367 -9.52 0.21 -4.46
C SER A 367 -8.80 -0.15 -3.16
N LEU A 368 -7.69 -0.90 -3.23
CA LEU A 368 -6.76 -1.10 -2.11
C LEU A 368 -6.16 0.22 -1.60
N ALA A 369 -5.76 1.12 -2.49
CA ALA A 369 -5.18 2.42 -2.13
C ALA A 369 -6.24 3.34 -1.52
N ALA A 370 -7.42 3.42 -2.15
CA ALA A 370 -8.50 4.26 -1.67
C ALA A 370 -8.90 3.91 -0.23
N GLN A 371 -9.15 2.62 0.06
CA GLN A 371 -9.46 2.17 1.42
C GLN A 371 -8.34 2.52 2.43
N GLN A 372 -7.07 2.39 2.06
CA GLN A 372 -5.95 2.77 2.94
C GLN A 372 -5.93 4.25 3.26
N HIS A 373 -6.12 5.13 2.26
CA HIS A 373 -6.11 6.58 2.45
C HIS A 373 -7.24 7.05 3.37
N PHE A 374 -8.47 6.55 3.21
CA PHE A 374 -9.57 6.91 4.11
C PHE A 374 -9.37 6.35 5.53
N SER A 375 -8.89 5.11 5.66
CA SER A 375 -8.52 4.55 6.97
C SER A 375 -7.44 5.36 7.68
N PHE A 376 -6.50 5.91 6.91
CA PHE A 376 -5.41 6.75 7.43
C PHE A 376 -5.90 8.14 7.85
N LEU A 377 -6.76 8.79 7.05
CA LEU A 377 -7.38 10.07 7.41
C LEU A 377 -8.25 9.98 8.67
N GLU A 378 -8.98 8.88 8.86
CA GLU A 378 -9.68 8.60 10.12
C GLU A 378 -8.71 8.39 11.29
N SER A 379 -7.57 7.74 11.05
CA SER A 379 -6.57 7.48 12.10
C SER A 379 -5.78 8.75 12.46
N LEU A 380 -5.57 9.68 11.53
CA LEU A 380 -5.11 11.05 11.79
C LEU A 380 -6.13 11.82 12.64
N GLU A 381 -7.42 11.77 12.29
CA GLU A 381 -8.47 12.48 13.04
C GLU A 381 -8.58 11.96 14.48
N ARG A 382 -8.47 10.65 14.68
CA ARG A 382 -8.52 10.00 15.99
C ARG A 382 -7.22 10.13 16.80
N ASN A 383 -6.15 10.72 16.25
CA ASN A 383 -4.79 10.71 16.81
C ASN A 383 -4.34 9.28 17.21
N ALA A 384 -4.56 8.34 16.30
CA ALA A 384 -4.34 6.90 16.47
C ALA A 384 -3.53 6.33 15.29
N THR A 385 -2.44 7.01 14.93
CA THR A 385 -1.50 6.62 13.86
C THR A 385 -0.43 5.61 14.32
N ASP A 386 -0.29 5.43 15.63
CA ASP A 386 0.58 4.43 16.28
C ASP A 386 0.29 2.99 15.83
N VAL A 387 -0.98 2.68 15.53
CA VAL A 387 -1.41 1.39 14.97
C VAL A 387 -0.73 1.00 13.65
N TYR A 388 -0.14 1.96 12.92
CA TYR A 388 0.63 1.68 11.71
C TYR A 388 2.06 1.18 12.01
N ASP A 389 2.59 1.35 13.23
CA ASP A 389 3.92 0.86 13.63
C ASP A 389 3.88 -0.65 13.94
N PHE A 390 3.82 -1.45 12.88
CA PHE A 390 3.55 -2.88 12.94
C PHE A 390 4.70 -3.76 13.48
N ALA A 391 5.86 -3.19 13.83
CA ALA A 391 7.01 -3.95 14.33
C ALA A 391 7.41 -3.52 15.74
N ARG A 392 7.45 -4.49 16.67
CA ARG A 392 7.70 -4.31 18.12
C ARG A 392 9.00 -3.55 18.50
N ARG A 393 9.90 -3.29 17.54
CA ARG A 393 11.15 -2.55 17.75
C ARG A 393 11.30 -1.30 16.86
N GLY A 394 10.26 -0.88 16.14
CA GLY A 394 10.34 0.21 15.15
C GLY A 394 11.10 -0.14 13.87
N VAL A 395 11.47 -1.42 13.70
CA VAL A 395 12.32 -1.94 12.62
C VAL A 395 11.73 -3.22 12.04
N TRP A 396 11.65 -3.29 10.71
CA TRP A 396 11.34 -4.50 9.95
C TRP A 396 12.45 -4.78 8.92
N ASP A 397 12.87 -6.04 8.75
CA ASP A 397 13.82 -6.44 7.71
C ASP A 397 13.05 -7.03 6.51
N MET A 398 13.32 -6.51 5.31
CA MET A 398 12.69 -6.97 4.07
C MET A 398 13.18 -8.35 3.60
N GLY A 399 14.23 -8.94 4.21
CA GLY A 399 14.70 -10.29 3.87
C GLY A 399 15.22 -10.43 2.44
N PHE A 400 15.68 -9.31 1.85
CA PHE A 400 16.02 -9.16 0.43
C PHE A 400 14.83 -9.33 -0.55
N GLU A 401 13.60 -9.10 -0.10
CA GLU A 401 12.46 -8.88 -0.99
C GLU A 401 12.30 -7.41 -1.38
N ARG A 402 11.65 -7.18 -2.54
CA ARG A 402 11.45 -5.82 -3.11
C ARG A 402 10.48 -5.03 -2.22
N ILE A 403 10.77 -3.75 -2.05
CA ILE A 403 9.93 -2.72 -1.43
C ILE A 403 9.90 -1.50 -2.36
N SER A 404 8.85 -0.67 -2.32
CA SER A 404 8.82 0.54 -3.15
C SER A 404 9.72 1.64 -2.59
N ILE A 405 10.38 2.34 -3.51
CA ILE A 405 11.38 3.38 -3.21
C ILE A 405 10.78 4.78 -3.01
N ASN A 406 9.48 4.87 -2.70
CA ASN A 406 8.77 6.15 -2.63
C ASN A 406 9.30 7.10 -1.55
N PHE A 407 9.93 6.54 -0.50
CA PHE A 407 10.53 7.29 0.59
C PHE A 407 11.65 6.43 1.22
N ILE A 408 12.90 6.63 0.80
CA ILE A 408 14.06 5.84 1.25
C ILE A 408 15.26 6.71 1.63
N ALA A 409 16.07 6.27 2.58
CA ALA A 409 17.32 6.90 2.99
C ALA A 409 18.54 5.97 2.80
N PHE A 410 19.62 6.52 2.26
CA PHE A 410 20.85 5.81 1.90
C PHE A 410 22.06 6.76 1.86
N TRP A 411 23.28 6.24 1.97
CA TRP A 411 24.49 7.04 1.72
C TRP A 411 24.77 7.15 0.23
N GLY A 412 25.25 8.30 -0.25
CA GLY A 412 25.63 8.46 -1.65
C GLY A 412 26.62 7.38 -2.13
N ARG A 413 27.60 7.00 -1.28
CA ARG A 413 28.55 5.91 -1.56
C ARG A 413 27.90 4.55 -1.83
N ASP A 414 26.70 4.29 -1.31
CA ASP A 414 26.01 3.01 -1.49
C ASP A 414 25.33 2.90 -2.87
N VAL A 415 24.98 4.04 -3.47
CA VAL A 415 24.32 4.12 -4.78
C VAL A 415 25.31 4.42 -5.92
N ILE A 416 26.24 5.36 -5.72
CA ILE A 416 27.21 5.81 -6.75
C ILE A 416 28.00 4.65 -7.34
N ASN A 417 28.43 3.69 -6.50
CA ASN A 417 29.19 2.52 -6.92
C ASN A 417 28.39 1.51 -7.79
N HIS A 418 27.10 1.75 -8.01
CA HIS A 418 26.18 0.85 -8.72
C HIS A 418 25.33 1.53 -9.80
N LEU A 419 25.65 2.78 -10.15
CA LEU A 419 25.10 3.48 -11.31
C LEU A 419 25.59 2.84 -12.63
N PRO A 420 24.81 2.91 -13.73
CA PRO A 420 23.45 3.43 -13.82
C PRO A 420 22.39 2.39 -13.41
N LEU A 421 21.26 2.86 -12.85
CA LEU A 421 20.18 2.01 -12.35
C LEU A 421 19.05 1.80 -13.39
N VAL A 422 18.93 0.60 -13.95
CA VAL A 422 17.99 0.30 -15.06
C VAL A 422 16.56 -0.04 -14.57
N ASP A 423 16.44 -0.85 -13.51
CA ASP A 423 15.23 -1.02 -12.69
C ASP A 423 15.65 -0.60 -11.28
N ASP A 424 15.58 0.70 -11.00
CA ASP A 424 16.11 1.29 -9.78
C ASP A 424 15.47 0.72 -8.51
N GLU A 425 14.14 0.61 -8.46
CA GLU A 425 13.42 -0.04 -7.36
C GLU A 425 13.86 -1.50 -7.17
N GLY A 426 13.97 -2.29 -8.26
CA GLY A 426 14.42 -3.69 -8.19
C GLY A 426 15.91 -3.88 -7.89
N MET A 427 16.75 -2.95 -8.34
CA MET A 427 18.20 -2.97 -8.09
C MET A 427 18.50 -2.55 -6.66
N LEU A 428 18.02 -1.38 -6.23
CA LEU A 428 18.28 -0.82 -4.91
C LEU A 428 17.67 -1.64 -3.78
N THR A 429 16.51 -2.27 -3.97
CA THR A 429 15.82 -2.98 -2.88
C THR A 429 16.02 -4.50 -2.88
N LYS A 430 16.38 -5.10 -4.02
CA LYS A 430 16.50 -6.57 -4.14
C LYS A 430 17.87 -7.04 -4.65
N SER A 431 18.28 -6.67 -5.87
CA SER A 431 19.45 -7.32 -6.49
C SER A 431 20.79 -6.87 -5.90
N ILE A 432 20.96 -5.58 -5.60
CA ILE A 432 22.17 -5.04 -4.97
C ILE A 432 22.27 -5.45 -3.50
N PRO A 433 21.26 -5.23 -2.63
CA PRO A 433 21.22 -5.73 -1.25
C PRO A 433 21.64 -7.21 -1.12
N LYS A 434 21.02 -8.08 -1.94
CA LYS A 434 21.28 -9.53 -1.92
C LYS A 434 22.70 -9.90 -2.35
N ARG A 435 23.25 -9.17 -3.33
CA ARG A 435 24.65 -9.34 -3.79
C ARG A 435 25.66 -8.90 -2.71
N LEU A 436 25.38 -7.79 -2.03
CA LEU A 436 26.25 -7.24 -0.97
C LEU A 436 26.06 -7.91 0.40
N ARG A 437 24.97 -8.68 0.59
CA ARG A 437 24.47 -9.17 1.89
C ARG A 437 24.18 -8.05 2.90
N ARG A 438 23.83 -6.86 2.41
CA ARG A 438 23.44 -5.69 3.20
C ARG A 438 21.92 -5.56 3.15
N PRO A 439 21.18 -5.71 4.26
CA PRO A 439 19.72 -5.80 4.24
C PRO A 439 19.06 -4.47 3.88
N VAL A 440 17.78 -4.54 3.51
CA VAL A 440 16.89 -3.38 3.40
C VAL A 440 15.97 -3.39 4.60
N LEU A 441 15.98 -2.31 5.37
CA LEU A 441 15.16 -2.17 6.56
C LEU A 441 13.99 -1.22 6.30
N VAL A 442 12.94 -1.32 7.11
CA VAL A 442 11.85 -0.34 7.18
C VAL A 442 11.84 0.26 8.58
N ALA A 443 11.89 1.59 8.68
CA ALA A 443 11.62 2.31 9.91
C ALA A 443 10.09 2.34 10.12
N THR A 444 9.54 1.36 10.84
CA THR A 444 8.07 1.19 10.94
C THR A 444 7.39 2.33 11.70
N GLY A 445 8.12 3.03 12.57
CA GLY A 445 7.64 4.27 13.19
C GLY A 445 7.72 5.52 12.30
N ALA A 446 8.35 5.46 11.11
CA ALA A 446 8.57 6.62 10.24
C ALA A 446 7.44 6.76 9.20
N LEU A 447 6.29 7.27 9.63
CA LEU A 447 5.03 7.18 8.87
C LEU A 447 4.91 8.25 7.76
N ALA A 448 4.53 7.82 6.56
CA ALA A 448 4.26 8.66 5.39
C ALA A 448 3.10 8.09 4.55
N ALA A 449 2.58 8.84 3.57
CA ALA A 449 1.60 8.32 2.61
C ALA A 449 1.95 8.68 1.16
N HIS A 450 1.92 7.68 0.28
CA HIS A 450 2.14 7.78 -1.17
C HIS A 450 0.79 7.73 -1.90
N TYR A 451 0.52 8.68 -2.78
CA TYR A 451 -0.81 8.81 -3.38
C TYR A 451 -1.17 7.66 -4.33
N ALA A 452 -0.38 7.43 -5.40
CA ALA A 452 -0.83 6.56 -6.48
C ALA A 452 0.30 5.99 -7.32
N PHE A 453 0.44 4.65 -7.33
CA PHE A 453 1.22 3.98 -8.36
C PHE A 453 0.66 4.28 -9.76
N ALA A 454 1.51 4.20 -10.78
CA ALA A 454 1.13 4.47 -12.17
C ALA A 454 -0.03 3.62 -12.72
N SER A 455 -0.38 2.51 -12.05
CA SER A 455 -1.55 1.67 -12.39
C SER A 455 -2.82 1.97 -11.57
N GLN A 456 -2.77 2.92 -10.63
CA GLN A 456 -3.90 3.33 -9.79
C GLN A 456 -4.34 4.79 -10.06
N VAL A 457 -3.50 5.57 -10.75
CA VAL A 457 -3.60 7.04 -10.82
C VAL A 457 -4.88 7.57 -11.49
N ASN A 458 -5.41 6.85 -12.49
CA ASN A 458 -6.58 7.33 -13.24
C ASN A 458 -7.87 7.22 -12.41
N ASP A 459 -7.98 6.16 -11.62
CA ASP A 459 -9.13 5.84 -10.77
C ASP A 459 -9.07 6.62 -9.45
N LEU A 460 -7.89 6.74 -8.83
CA LEU A 460 -7.72 7.58 -7.64
C LEU A 460 -7.96 9.07 -7.92
N LYS A 461 -7.75 9.54 -9.16
CA LYS A 461 -8.16 10.88 -9.61
C LYS A 461 -9.68 11.07 -9.68
N GLN A 462 -10.47 10.00 -9.61
CA GLN A 462 -11.93 10.08 -9.49
C GLN A 462 -12.40 10.13 -8.03
N THR A 463 -11.50 10.07 -7.04
CA THR A 463 -11.83 10.19 -5.62
C THR A 463 -11.55 11.60 -5.09
N ASP A 464 -12.15 11.97 -3.96
CA ASP A 464 -11.80 13.21 -3.23
C ASP A 464 -10.55 13.07 -2.31
N ILE A 465 -9.74 12.01 -2.47
CA ILE A 465 -8.55 11.76 -1.62
C ILE A 465 -7.55 12.93 -1.68
N LEU A 466 -7.21 13.41 -2.87
CA LEU A 466 -6.17 14.44 -3.01
C LEU A 466 -6.63 15.79 -2.41
N SER A 467 -7.92 16.13 -2.51
CA SER A 467 -8.49 17.31 -1.87
C SER A 467 -8.62 17.15 -0.35
N ARG A 468 -8.86 15.94 0.17
CA ARG A 468 -8.76 15.65 1.61
C ARG A 468 -7.35 15.85 2.17
N TYR A 469 -6.31 15.36 1.49
CA TYR A 469 -4.93 15.58 1.94
C TYR A 469 -4.50 17.06 1.80
N ARG A 470 -4.97 17.78 0.78
CA ARG A 470 -4.79 19.25 0.66
C ARG A 470 -5.42 19.97 1.86
N ALA A 471 -6.66 19.63 2.22
CA ALA A 471 -7.35 20.21 3.38
C ALA A 471 -6.66 19.86 4.71
N TYR A 472 -6.20 18.63 4.90
CA TYR A 472 -5.41 18.26 6.09
C TYR A 472 -4.13 19.11 6.20
N ALA A 473 -3.39 19.28 5.08
CA ALA A 473 -2.18 20.09 5.06
C ALA A 473 -2.48 21.58 5.36
N ASN A 474 -3.57 22.12 4.81
CA ASN A 474 -4.02 23.50 5.05
C ASN A 474 -4.57 23.73 6.48
N ASP A 475 -5.09 22.69 7.15
CA ASP A 475 -5.50 22.76 8.56
C ASP A 475 -4.32 22.64 9.53
N MET A 476 -3.40 21.69 9.27
CA MET A 476 -2.48 21.16 10.30
C MET A 476 -0.98 21.41 10.03
N ILE A 477 -0.60 21.66 8.77
CA ILE A 477 0.81 21.63 8.33
C ILE A 477 1.30 23.00 7.87
N CYS A 478 0.52 23.68 7.02
CA CYS A 478 0.87 24.95 6.38
C CYS A 478 -0.38 25.87 6.23
N PRO A 479 -0.87 26.48 7.32
CA PRO A 479 -2.18 27.14 7.30
C PRO A 479 -2.27 28.35 6.38
N GLY A 480 -3.24 28.30 5.46
CA GLY A 480 -3.56 29.37 4.52
C GLY A 480 -2.65 29.45 3.29
N THR A 481 -1.78 28.45 3.05
CA THR A 481 -0.85 28.47 1.90
C THR A 481 -1.27 27.58 0.73
N LEU A 482 -2.36 26.83 0.86
CA LEU A 482 -2.89 25.93 -0.19
C LEU A 482 -4.24 26.44 -0.72
N PRO A 483 -4.55 26.20 -2.02
CA PRO A 483 -5.78 26.64 -2.67
C PRO A 483 -7.04 25.86 -2.27
#